data_AF-A0A645FCR6-F1
#
_entry.id   AF-A0A645FCR6-F1
#
_cell.length_a   1.000
_cell.length_b   1.000
_cell.length_c   1.000
_cell.angle_alpha   90.00
_cell.angle_beta   90.00
_cell.angle_gamma   90.00
#
_symmetry.space_group_name_H-M   'P 1'
#
loop_
_entity.id
_entity.type
_entity.pdbx_description
1 polymer ?
#
loop_
_entity_poly.entity_id
_entity_poly.type
_entity_poly.pdbx_seq_one_letter_code
_entity_poly.pdbx_strand_id
1 'polypeptide(L)'
;MLPDRVRVIWIHDVERPSDNYLALQMATMEHEFGFRTSYNIRFLCALTPDFRAELDAVLALSHEIQYQYEDLVIAAGDMAEARAGFRKNLAWLRSFYPDITVGFAHGVYKSGYFSGDIFKENGEWRPELITALGLRPLGELYYVIDRLSAELGLRFHYVGEDRYIGGDEFAAALREAKPGEVVMFLQHPTWWDVNYDFDELRRLVRKSAFFH
;
A
#
# COMPACT_ATOMS: atom_id res chain seq x y z
N MET A 1 -18.30 -8.85 -15.63
CA MET A 1 -17.39 -10.02 -15.54
C MET A 1 -15.97 -9.51 -15.42
N LEU A 2 -15.18 -10.05 -14.50
CA LEU A 2 -13.74 -9.83 -14.51
C LEU A 2 -13.16 -10.58 -15.74
N PRO A 3 -12.12 -10.07 -16.42
CA PRO A 3 -11.41 -10.76 -17.49
C PRO A 3 -10.93 -12.14 -17.03
N ASP A 4 -10.71 -13.04 -17.97
CA ASP A 4 -10.17 -14.40 -17.76
C ASP A 4 -8.66 -14.38 -17.45
N ARG A 5 -8.30 -13.65 -16.37
CA ARG A 5 -6.93 -13.44 -15.89
C ARG A 5 -6.95 -13.26 -14.37
N VAL A 6 -5.86 -13.62 -13.71
CA VAL A 6 -5.61 -13.25 -12.31
C VAL A 6 -5.37 -11.74 -12.24
N ARG A 7 -5.95 -11.07 -11.24
CA ARG A 7 -5.69 -9.65 -10.97
C ARG A 7 -4.82 -9.52 -9.73
N VAL A 8 -3.73 -8.77 -9.86
CA VAL A 8 -2.80 -8.53 -8.76
C VAL A 8 -2.88 -7.07 -8.35
N ILE A 9 -3.06 -6.83 -7.06
CA ILE A 9 -2.94 -5.51 -6.44
C ILE A 9 -1.74 -5.58 -5.52
N TRP A 10 -0.68 -4.84 -5.82
CA TRP A 10 0.57 -4.91 -5.07
C TRP A 10 0.91 -3.54 -4.50
N ILE A 11 1.00 -3.50 -3.18
CA ILE A 11 1.12 -2.30 -2.38
C ILE A 11 2.23 -2.47 -1.34
N HIS A 12 2.86 -1.35 -0.99
CA HIS A 12 3.99 -1.33 -0.08
C HIS A 12 3.84 -0.28 1.00
N ASP A 13 4.21 -0.60 2.23
CA ASP A 13 4.18 0.34 3.34
C ASP A 13 5.60 0.86 3.64
N VAL A 14 5.79 2.17 3.41
CA VAL A 14 7.04 2.90 3.65
C VAL A 14 6.88 3.72 4.93
N GLU A 15 7.28 3.12 6.04
CA GLU A 15 6.93 3.62 7.37
C GLU A 15 7.88 4.70 7.89
N ARG A 16 9.12 4.75 7.41
CA ARG A 16 10.16 5.65 7.93
C ARG A 16 10.94 6.28 6.79
N PRO A 17 11.55 7.46 6.99
CA PRO A 17 12.36 8.09 5.96
C PRO A 17 13.60 7.25 5.64
N SER A 18 14.09 6.47 6.62
CA SER A 18 15.15 5.48 6.41
C SER A 18 14.77 4.37 5.43
N ASP A 19 13.50 4.19 5.13
CA ASP A 19 13.01 3.08 4.31
C ASP A 19 12.86 3.51 2.83
N ASN A 20 12.99 4.80 2.54
CA ASN A 20 12.81 5.36 1.20
C ASN A 20 13.83 4.80 0.20
N TYR A 21 15.10 4.61 0.60
CA TYR A 21 16.10 4.00 -0.28
C TYR A 21 15.76 2.54 -0.62
N LEU A 22 15.20 1.78 0.33
CA LEU A 22 14.74 0.40 0.10
C LEU A 22 13.51 0.39 -0.82
N ALA A 23 12.59 1.33 -0.63
CA ALA A 23 11.45 1.51 -1.52
C ALA A 23 11.91 1.78 -2.97
N LEU A 24 12.94 2.60 -3.16
CA LEU A 24 13.52 2.86 -4.48
C LEU A 24 14.20 1.62 -5.09
N GLN A 25 14.93 0.84 -4.30
CA GLN A 25 15.56 -0.41 -4.78
C GLN A 25 14.49 -1.42 -5.24
N MET A 26 13.44 -1.59 -4.44
CA MET A 26 12.29 -2.43 -4.75
C MET A 26 11.58 -1.96 -6.02
N ALA A 27 11.25 -0.67 -6.12
CA ALA A 27 10.60 -0.08 -7.29
C ALA A 27 11.42 -0.27 -8.57
N THR A 28 12.74 -0.07 -8.48
CA THR A 28 13.65 -0.28 -9.62
C THR A 28 13.56 -1.71 -10.14
N MET A 29 13.57 -2.68 -9.23
CA MET A 29 13.47 -4.09 -9.58
C MET A 29 12.08 -4.44 -10.15
N GLU A 30 11.01 -3.94 -9.56
CA GLU A 30 9.65 -4.13 -10.05
C GLU A 30 9.46 -3.57 -11.46
N HIS A 31 10.01 -2.38 -11.71
CA HIS A 31 10.05 -1.75 -13.03
C HIS A 31 10.82 -2.60 -14.04
N GLU A 32 11.97 -3.17 -13.67
CA GLU A 32 12.73 -4.11 -14.52
C GLU A 32 11.90 -5.33 -14.93
N PHE A 33 10.93 -5.75 -14.10
CA PHE A 33 9.99 -6.83 -14.38
C PHE A 33 8.70 -6.37 -15.06
N GLY A 34 8.54 -5.06 -15.34
CA GLY A 34 7.34 -4.50 -15.94
C GLY A 34 6.14 -4.42 -15.00
N PHE A 35 6.37 -4.50 -13.69
CA PHE A 35 5.31 -4.30 -12.70
C PHE A 35 5.08 -2.82 -12.41
N ARG A 36 3.83 -2.51 -12.08
CA ARG A 36 3.42 -1.23 -11.51
C ARG A 36 2.75 -1.50 -10.17
N THR A 37 3.32 -0.95 -9.12
CA THR A 37 2.92 -1.15 -7.72
C THR A 37 2.66 0.20 -7.05
N SER A 38 2.14 0.19 -5.83
CA SER A 38 1.85 1.42 -5.07
C SER A 38 2.61 1.47 -3.75
N TYR A 39 3.15 2.62 -3.39
CA TYR A 39 3.91 2.84 -2.17
C TYR A 39 3.15 3.80 -1.26
N ASN A 40 2.58 3.27 -0.19
CA ASN A 40 1.95 4.03 0.89
C ASN A 40 3.06 4.65 1.75
N ILE A 41 3.16 5.97 1.73
CA ILE A 41 4.16 6.69 2.51
C ILE A 41 3.50 7.44 3.68
N ARG A 42 4.15 7.45 4.84
CA ARG A 42 3.81 8.42 5.89
C ARG A 42 4.27 9.81 5.47
N PHE A 43 3.59 10.86 5.93
CA PHE A 43 3.96 12.24 5.60
C PHE A 43 5.42 12.56 5.99
N LEU A 44 5.90 11.93 7.08
CA LEU A 44 7.27 12.09 7.56
C LEU A 44 8.34 11.63 6.56
N CYS A 45 8.01 10.67 5.68
CA CYS A 45 8.89 10.15 4.64
C CYS A 45 9.12 11.15 3.51
N ALA A 46 8.43 12.30 3.51
CA ALA A 46 8.56 13.34 2.49
C ALA A 46 8.98 14.71 3.07
N LEU A 47 9.34 14.80 4.36
CA LEU A 47 9.53 16.09 5.07
C LEU A 47 10.65 16.95 4.49
N THR A 48 11.75 16.34 4.05
CA THR A 48 12.91 17.05 3.51
C THR A 48 13.02 16.83 2.00
N PRO A 49 13.67 17.74 1.25
CA PRO A 49 13.99 17.51 -0.15
C PRO A 49 14.74 16.19 -0.38
N ASP A 50 15.68 15.84 0.51
CA ASP A 50 16.47 14.62 0.40
C ASP A 50 15.60 13.36 0.52
N PHE A 51 14.66 13.33 1.48
CA PHE A 51 13.72 12.21 1.58
C PHE A 51 12.79 12.12 0.38
N ARG A 52 12.41 13.26 -0.21
CA ARG A 52 11.58 13.25 -1.42
C ARG A 52 12.32 12.78 -2.67
N ALA A 53 13.63 12.99 -2.77
CA ALA A 53 14.40 12.61 -3.96
C ALA A 53 14.26 11.12 -4.32
N GLU A 54 14.22 10.24 -3.30
CA GLU A 54 14.03 8.80 -3.49
C GLU A 54 12.60 8.46 -3.91
N LEU A 55 11.60 9.13 -3.34
CA LEU A 55 10.19 8.95 -3.67
C LEU A 55 9.84 9.50 -5.08
N ASP A 56 10.47 10.61 -5.47
CA ASP A 56 10.38 11.17 -6.82
C ASP A 56 10.93 10.17 -7.85
N ALA A 57 12.00 9.46 -7.51
CA ALA A 57 12.55 8.40 -8.36
C ALA A 57 11.63 7.18 -8.45
N VAL A 58 10.94 6.79 -7.36
CA VAL A 58 9.88 5.77 -7.39
C VAL A 58 8.75 6.16 -8.36
N LEU A 59 8.29 7.42 -8.33
CA LEU A 59 7.30 7.93 -9.27
C LEU A 59 7.81 7.94 -10.73
N ALA A 60 9.07 8.31 -10.95
CA ALA A 60 9.68 8.32 -12.28
C ALA A 60 9.74 6.91 -12.92
N LEU A 61 9.74 5.86 -12.10
CA LEU A 61 9.64 4.46 -12.52
C LEU A 61 8.19 4.01 -12.81
N SER A 62 7.23 4.94 -12.84
CA SER A 62 5.80 4.72 -13.09
C SER A 62 5.01 4.04 -11.98
N HIS A 63 5.56 3.93 -10.77
CA HIS A 63 4.83 3.47 -9.59
C HIS A 63 3.89 4.56 -9.06
N GLU A 64 3.00 4.19 -8.14
CA GLU A 64 2.09 5.13 -7.48
C GLU A 64 2.59 5.46 -6.07
N ILE A 65 2.48 6.72 -5.65
CA ILE A 65 2.62 7.12 -4.25
C ILE A 65 1.23 7.30 -3.65
N GLN A 66 1.01 6.75 -2.47
CA GLN A 66 -0.25 6.77 -1.72
C GLN A 66 0.00 7.25 -0.28
N TYR A 67 -1.05 7.62 0.44
CA TYR A 67 -0.90 8.14 1.80
C TYR A 67 -1.08 7.04 2.86
N GLN A 68 0.00 6.69 3.57
CA GLN A 68 -0.08 5.89 4.78
C GLN A 68 -0.35 6.81 5.98
N TYR A 69 -1.55 6.76 6.56
CA TYR A 69 -2.01 7.74 7.53
C TYR A 69 -2.11 7.16 8.94
N GLU A 70 -1.91 7.99 9.95
CA GLU A 70 -1.95 7.59 11.36
C GLU A 70 -2.60 8.66 12.26
N ASP A 71 -3.39 9.56 11.66
CA ASP A 71 -3.83 10.80 12.28
C ASP A 71 -4.66 10.60 13.54
N LEU A 72 -5.41 9.49 13.67
CA LEU A 72 -6.13 9.18 14.90
C LEU A 72 -5.20 8.86 16.07
N VAL A 73 -4.09 8.19 15.77
CA VAL A 73 -3.05 7.89 16.76
C VAL A 73 -2.38 9.19 17.20
N ILE A 74 -2.03 10.07 16.25
CA ILE A 74 -1.44 11.39 16.53
C ILE A 74 -2.39 12.25 17.37
N ALA A 75 -3.68 12.24 17.05
CA ALA A 75 -4.73 12.96 17.77
C ALA A 75 -5.18 12.26 19.07
N ALA A 76 -4.50 11.19 19.50
CA ALA A 76 -4.82 10.42 20.71
C ALA A 76 -6.30 10.01 20.81
N GLY A 77 -6.93 9.67 19.68
CA GLY A 77 -8.33 9.24 19.61
C GLY A 77 -9.35 10.35 19.36
N ASP A 78 -8.94 11.63 19.31
CA ASP A 78 -9.86 12.72 18.95
C ASP A 78 -10.19 12.68 17.45
N MET A 79 -11.43 12.32 17.14
CA MET A 79 -11.91 12.16 15.76
C MET A 79 -11.94 13.48 14.96
N ALA A 80 -12.25 14.60 15.61
CA ALA A 80 -12.34 15.88 14.92
C ALA A 80 -10.93 16.38 14.57
N GLU A 81 -10.00 16.29 15.52
CA GLU A 81 -8.60 16.62 15.32
C GLU A 81 -7.96 15.67 14.31
N ALA A 82 -8.20 14.36 14.40
CA ALA A 82 -7.69 13.36 13.44
C ALA A 82 -8.13 13.66 12.01
N ARG A 83 -9.42 13.96 11.80
CA ARG A 83 -9.95 14.32 10.47
C ARG A 83 -9.38 15.63 9.94
N ALA A 84 -9.10 16.59 10.82
CA ALA A 84 -8.44 17.85 10.43
C ALA A 84 -6.97 17.61 10.07
N GLY A 85 -6.25 16.82 10.88
CA GLY A 85 -4.88 16.37 10.64
C GLY A 85 -4.75 15.65 9.31
N PHE A 86 -5.63 14.68 9.05
CA PHE A 86 -5.64 13.89 7.82
C PHE A 86 -5.75 14.81 6.59
N ARG A 87 -6.70 15.75 6.59
CA ARG A 87 -6.86 16.70 5.46
C ARG A 87 -5.63 17.57 5.26
N LYS A 88 -5.06 18.08 6.35
CA LYS A 88 -3.86 18.92 6.31
C LYS A 88 -2.66 18.15 5.77
N ASN A 89 -2.44 16.93 6.25
CA ASN A 89 -1.32 16.08 5.87
C ASN A 89 -1.47 15.60 4.42
N LEU A 90 -2.66 15.18 4.00
CA LEU A 90 -2.95 14.82 2.62
C LEU A 90 -2.77 16.02 1.67
N ALA A 91 -3.25 17.21 2.03
CA ALA A 91 -3.06 18.42 1.23
C ALA A 91 -1.57 18.80 1.11
N TRP A 92 -0.81 18.65 2.19
CA TRP A 92 0.62 18.89 2.19
C TRP A 92 1.36 17.87 1.31
N LEU A 93 1.07 16.57 1.42
CA LEU A 93 1.62 15.54 0.55
C LEU A 93 1.30 15.81 -0.92
N ARG A 94 0.05 16.20 -1.23
CA ARG A 94 -0.39 16.56 -2.58
C ARG A 94 0.29 17.79 -3.18
N SER A 95 0.93 18.63 -2.37
CA SER A 95 1.75 19.72 -2.89
C SER A 95 3.01 19.22 -3.61
N PHE A 96 3.45 17.98 -3.32
CA PHE A 96 4.55 17.29 -3.99
C PHE A 96 4.04 16.17 -4.90
N TYR A 97 3.01 15.44 -4.48
CA TYR A 97 2.46 14.27 -5.15
C TYR A 97 0.95 14.45 -5.42
N PRO A 98 0.57 15.28 -6.40
CA PRO A 98 -0.81 15.71 -6.60
C PRO A 98 -1.80 14.58 -6.91
N ASP A 99 -1.29 13.46 -7.44
CA ASP A 99 -2.09 12.31 -7.88
C ASP A 99 -2.44 11.32 -6.76
N ILE A 100 -2.03 11.58 -5.51
CA ILE A 100 -2.45 10.75 -4.37
C ILE A 100 -3.97 10.79 -4.29
N THR A 101 -4.63 9.65 -4.52
CA THR A 101 -6.10 9.50 -4.41
C THR A 101 -6.51 8.38 -3.46
N VAL A 102 -5.56 7.54 -3.05
CA VAL A 102 -5.74 6.39 -2.15
C VAL A 102 -4.94 6.61 -0.88
N GLY A 103 -5.40 6.05 0.23
CA GLY A 103 -4.66 5.99 1.48
C GLY A 103 -4.92 4.69 2.24
N PHE A 104 -4.02 4.41 3.19
CA PHE A 104 -4.05 3.20 4.01
C PHE A 104 -3.69 3.53 5.46
N ALA A 105 -4.47 3.00 6.40
CA ALA A 105 -4.18 3.23 7.81
C ALA A 105 -2.91 2.50 8.21
N HIS A 106 -1.98 3.22 8.82
CA HIS A 106 -0.85 2.60 9.49
C HIS A 106 -1.32 1.93 10.79
N GLY A 107 -1.03 0.64 10.94
CA GLY A 107 -1.35 -0.14 12.14
C GLY A 107 -0.43 0.16 13.31
N VAL A 108 -0.70 1.20 14.12
CA VAL A 108 0.03 1.40 15.39
C VAL A 108 -0.59 0.53 16.49
N TYR A 109 -0.31 -0.77 16.48
CA TYR A 109 -0.94 -1.76 17.38
C TYR A 109 -0.82 -1.42 18.88
N LYS A 110 0.22 -0.67 19.29
CA LYS A 110 0.43 -0.28 20.70
C LYS A 110 -0.38 0.94 21.15
N SER A 111 -1.03 1.66 20.23
CA SER A 111 -1.74 2.90 20.55
C SER A 111 -3.13 2.67 21.14
N GLY A 112 -3.74 1.51 20.89
CA GLY A 112 -5.15 1.26 21.19
C GLY A 112 -6.14 1.91 20.21
N TYR A 113 -5.64 2.62 19.19
CA TYR A 113 -6.45 3.27 18.16
C TYR A 113 -6.18 2.65 16.79
N PHE A 114 -7.24 2.46 16.01
CA PHE A 114 -7.14 2.05 14.61
C PHE A 114 -7.42 3.27 13.72
N SER A 115 -6.41 3.76 13.00
CA SER A 115 -6.54 5.01 12.24
C SER A 115 -7.67 5.00 11.21
N GLY A 116 -8.03 3.83 10.67
CA GLY A 116 -9.16 3.71 9.73
C GLY A 116 -10.51 4.07 10.33
N ASP A 117 -10.62 4.13 11.67
CA ASP A 117 -11.85 4.54 12.34
C ASP A 117 -12.25 5.99 12.05
N ILE A 118 -11.34 6.85 11.55
CA ILE A 118 -11.69 8.20 11.08
C ILE A 118 -12.77 8.18 9.97
N PHE A 119 -12.88 7.07 9.24
CA PHE A 119 -13.84 6.84 8.16
C PHE A 119 -15.05 5.99 8.59
N LYS A 120 -15.18 5.70 9.89
CA LYS A 120 -16.27 4.89 10.43
C LYS A 120 -17.19 5.70 11.34
N GLU A 121 -18.41 5.21 11.46
CA GLU A 121 -19.36 5.64 12.48
C GLU A 121 -20.00 4.39 13.08
N ASN A 122 -20.04 4.31 14.42
CA ASN A 122 -20.52 3.14 15.15
C ASN A 122 -19.82 1.82 14.71
N GLY A 123 -18.54 1.89 14.34
CA GLY A 123 -17.75 0.75 13.90
C GLY A 123 -17.96 0.33 12.45
N GLU A 124 -18.80 1.03 11.69
CA GLU A 124 -19.09 0.73 10.29
C GLU A 124 -18.47 1.75 9.35
N TRP A 125 -17.93 1.29 8.22
CA TRP A 125 -17.42 2.17 7.17
C TRP A 125 -18.50 3.11 6.62
N ARG A 126 -18.10 4.36 6.39
CA ARG A 126 -18.90 5.42 5.76
C ARG A 126 -18.15 5.94 4.52
N PRO A 127 -18.42 5.38 3.32
CA PRO A 127 -17.70 5.73 2.10
C PRO A 127 -17.75 7.23 1.75
N GLU A 128 -18.83 7.91 2.15
CA GLU A 128 -18.98 9.35 2.06
C GLU A 128 -17.90 10.10 2.84
N LEU A 129 -17.44 9.59 3.99
CA LEU A 129 -16.36 10.18 4.77
C LEU A 129 -15.01 10.04 4.05
N ILE A 130 -14.78 8.92 3.37
CA ILE A 130 -13.57 8.71 2.53
C ILE A 130 -13.48 9.81 1.48
N THR A 131 -14.57 10.05 0.77
CA THR A 131 -14.63 11.12 -0.24
C THR A 131 -14.59 12.52 0.37
N ALA A 132 -15.24 12.76 1.51
CA ALA A 132 -15.26 14.06 2.18
C ALA A 132 -13.91 14.43 2.83
N LEU A 133 -13.04 13.46 3.05
CA LEU A 133 -11.65 13.66 3.46
C LEU A 133 -10.69 13.75 2.28
N GLY A 134 -11.20 13.60 1.06
CA GLY A 134 -10.49 13.92 -0.17
C GLY A 134 -9.87 12.73 -0.88
N LEU A 135 -10.14 11.49 -0.46
CA LEU A 135 -9.75 10.29 -1.21
C LEU A 135 -10.81 9.97 -2.27
N ARG A 136 -10.47 9.13 -3.26
CA ARG A 136 -11.45 8.66 -4.26
C ARG A 136 -12.48 7.72 -3.63
N PRO A 137 -13.62 7.45 -4.29
CA PRO A 137 -14.46 6.32 -3.92
C PRO A 137 -13.62 5.03 -3.92
N LEU A 138 -13.75 4.21 -2.87
CA LEU A 138 -12.90 3.04 -2.64
C LEU A 138 -11.41 3.40 -2.48
N GLY A 139 -11.11 4.60 -1.99
CA GLY A 139 -9.75 5.09 -1.80
C GLY A 139 -9.13 4.74 -0.44
N GLU A 140 -9.88 4.10 0.47
CA GLU A 140 -9.32 3.57 1.71
C GLU A 140 -9.17 2.05 1.55
N LEU A 141 -7.97 1.55 1.78
CA LEU A 141 -7.60 0.21 1.39
C LEU A 141 -8.17 -0.90 2.30
N TYR A 142 -8.27 -0.71 3.62
CA TYR A 142 -8.98 -1.68 4.47
C TYR A 142 -10.47 -1.75 4.12
N TYR A 143 -11.08 -0.61 3.79
CA TYR A 143 -12.44 -0.59 3.26
C TYR A 143 -12.52 -1.38 1.94
N VAL A 144 -11.56 -1.24 1.03
CA VAL A 144 -11.51 -2.04 -0.21
C VAL A 144 -11.35 -3.53 0.09
N ILE A 145 -10.48 -3.90 1.03
CA ILE A 145 -10.28 -5.29 1.45
C ILE A 145 -11.60 -5.88 1.96
N ASP A 146 -12.34 -5.16 2.82
CA ASP A 146 -13.65 -5.59 3.32
C ASP A 146 -14.66 -5.77 2.18
N ARG A 147 -14.70 -4.82 1.23
CA ARG A 147 -15.59 -4.87 0.06
C ARG A 147 -15.27 -6.04 -0.86
N LEU A 148 -14.00 -6.24 -1.19
CA LEU A 148 -13.56 -7.34 -2.05
C LEU A 148 -13.82 -8.69 -1.37
N SER A 149 -13.56 -8.80 -0.07
CA SER A 149 -13.85 -10.01 0.70
C SER A 149 -15.34 -10.34 0.67
N ALA A 150 -16.21 -9.35 0.88
CA ALA A 150 -17.66 -9.54 0.85
C ALA A 150 -18.19 -9.89 -0.55
N GLU A 151 -17.64 -9.29 -1.62
CA GLU A 151 -18.13 -9.48 -2.99
C GLU A 151 -17.57 -10.73 -3.68
N LEU A 152 -16.30 -11.06 -3.43
CA LEU A 152 -15.58 -12.12 -4.13
C LEU A 152 -15.49 -13.41 -3.31
N GLY A 153 -15.62 -13.33 -1.99
CA GLY A 153 -15.48 -14.47 -1.09
C GLY A 153 -14.14 -15.17 -1.28
N LEU A 154 -14.17 -16.48 -1.52
CA LEU A 154 -12.98 -17.33 -1.72
C LEU A 154 -12.14 -16.98 -2.96
N ARG A 155 -12.58 -16.05 -3.82
CA ARG A 155 -11.84 -15.57 -4.99
C ARG A 155 -10.98 -14.36 -4.71
N PHE A 156 -11.00 -13.83 -3.49
CA PHE A 156 -10.12 -12.76 -3.05
C PHE A 156 -9.11 -13.29 -2.04
N HIS A 157 -7.84 -13.00 -2.28
CA HIS A 157 -6.72 -13.43 -1.46
C HIS A 157 -5.96 -12.21 -0.99
N TYR A 158 -6.02 -11.91 0.30
CA TYR A 158 -5.17 -10.90 0.93
C TYR A 158 -3.97 -11.58 1.57
N VAL A 159 -2.78 -11.14 1.18
CA VAL A 159 -1.50 -11.65 1.69
C VAL A 159 -0.74 -10.43 2.24
N GLY A 160 -0.80 -10.23 3.57
CA GLY A 160 -0.19 -9.08 4.26
C GLY A 160 -0.13 -9.26 5.78
N GLU A 161 0.54 -8.32 6.48
CA GLU A 161 0.67 -8.06 7.94
C GLU A 161 1.09 -9.20 8.89
N ASP A 162 0.64 -10.44 8.65
CA ASP A 162 0.72 -11.53 9.62
C ASP A 162 1.86 -12.51 9.32
N ARG A 163 2.50 -12.36 8.16
CA ARG A 163 3.58 -13.21 7.65
C ARG A 163 4.62 -12.36 6.95
N TYR A 164 5.89 -12.73 7.13
CA TYR A 164 6.95 -12.23 6.27
C TYR A 164 6.68 -12.74 4.86
N ILE A 165 6.31 -11.84 3.94
CA ILE A 165 6.07 -12.19 2.55
C ILE A 165 7.31 -11.80 1.77
N GLY A 166 8.19 -12.78 1.57
CA GLY A 166 9.27 -12.68 0.60
C GLY A 166 8.76 -12.87 -0.82
N GLY A 167 9.67 -12.80 -1.78
CA GLY A 167 9.40 -13.10 -3.19
C GLY A 167 8.90 -14.53 -3.43
N ASP A 168 9.23 -15.50 -2.56
CA ASP A 168 8.84 -16.91 -2.69
C ASP A 168 7.38 -17.11 -2.32
N GLU A 169 6.93 -16.52 -1.19
CA GLU A 169 5.52 -16.50 -0.81
C GLU A 169 4.68 -15.77 -1.85
N PHE A 170 5.19 -14.65 -2.39
CA PHE A 170 4.56 -13.92 -3.50
C PHE A 170 4.42 -14.81 -4.75
N ALA A 171 5.50 -15.45 -5.19
CA ALA A 171 5.49 -16.32 -6.35
C ALA A 171 4.59 -17.55 -6.16
N ALA A 172 4.53 -18.12 -4.95
CA ALA A 172 3.65 -19.23 -4.61
C ALA A 172 2.18 -18.80 -4.70
N ALA A 173 1.80 -17.69 -4.07
CA ALA A 173 0.44 -17.15 -4.11
C ALA A 173 -0.03 -16.89 -5.55
N LEU A 174 0.85 -16.36 -6.42
CA LEU A 174 0.52 -16.15 -7.83
C LEU A 174 0.40 -17.45 -8.64
N ARG A 175 1.18 -18.50 -8.33
CA ARG A 175 1.06 -19.81 -9.01
C ARG A 175 -0.22 -20.54 -8.65
N GLU A 176 -0.72 -20.34 -7.44
CA GLU A 176 -1.94 -20.98 -6.94
C GLU A 176 -3.22 -20.26 -7.39
N ALA A 177 -3.12 -18.97 -7.71
CA ALA A 177 -4.25 -18.14 -8.15
C ALA A 177 -4.84 -18.58 -9.50
N LYS A 178 -6.16 -18.55 -9.60
CA LYS A 178 -6.91 -18.99 -10.79
C LYS A 178 -7.50 -17.82 -11.56
N PRO A 179 -7.78 -17.96 -12.87
CA PRO A 179 -8.45 -16.92 -13.65
C PRO A 179 -9.75 -16.44 -12.98
N GLY A 180 -9.95 -15.13 -12.91
CA GLY A 180 -11.08 -14.51 -12.23
C GLY A 180 -10.89 -14.29 -10.72
N GLU A 181 -9.77 -14.70 -10.14
CA GLU A 181 -9.38 -14.38 -8.76
C GLU A 181 -8.59 -13.06 -8.68
N VAL A 182 -8.63 -12.46 -7.49
CA VAL A 182 -7.92 -11.23 -7.14
C VAL A 182 -6.97 -11.52 -5.99
N VAL A 183 -5.70 -11.21 -6.16
CA VAL A 183 -4.67 -11.33 -5.12
C VAL A 183 -4.19 -9.94 -4.76
N MET A 184 -4.22 -9.59 -3.48
CA MET A 184 -3.69 -8.35 -2.94
C MET A 184 -2.51 -8.64 -2.02
N PHE A 185 -1.37 -8.01 -2.29
CA PHE A 185 -0.14 -8.15 -1.53
C PHE A 185 0.21 -6.86 -0.82
N LEU A 186 0.42 -6.92 0.50
CA LEU A 186 1.04 -5.87 1.27
C LEU A 186 2.44 -6.29 1.71
N GLN A 187 3.45 -5.48 1.38
CA GLN A 187 4.84 -5.74 1.73
C GLN A 187 5.53 -4.48 2.28
N HIS A 188 6.47 -4.64 3.21
CA HIS A 188 7.30 -3.53 3.66
C HIS A 188 8.67 -3.61 2.97
N PRO A 189 9.21 -2.52 2.39
CA PRO A 189 10.56 -2.51 1.84
C PRO A 189 11.65 -2.87 2.85
N THR A 190 11.44 -2.57 4.13
CA THR A 190 12.36 -2.94 5.23
C THR A 190 12.47 -4.44 5.44
N TRP A 191 11.45 -5.20 5.02
CA TRP A 191 11.51 -6.65 5.10
C TRP A 191 12.48 -7.21 4.06
N TRP A 192 12.99 -6.43 3.09
CA TRP A 192 13.87 -6.92 2.02
C TRP A 192 15.35 -7.00 2.41
N ASP A 193 15.81 -6.19 3.36
CA ASP A 193 17.25 -5.97 3.63
C ASP A 193 17.97 -7.12 4.35
N VAL A 194 17.24 -8.01 5.04
CA VAL A 194 17.86 -9.09 5.85
C VAL A 194 17.85 -10.48 5.22
N ASN A 195 17.02 -10.77 4.20
CA ASN A 195 16.89 -12.14 3.69
C ASN A 195 16.75 -12.31 2.16
N TYR A 196 16.83 -11.26 1.34
CA TYR A 196 16.65 -11.41 -0.11
C TYR A 196 17.92 -11.19 -0.93
N ASP A 197 18.38 -12.26 -1.58
CA ASP A 197 19.33 -12.19 -2.68
C ASP A 197 18.59 -11.71 -3.94
N PHE A 198 18.80 -10.44 -4.29
CA PHE A 198 18.20 -9.82 -5.48
C PHE A 198 18.52 -10.59 -6.77
N ASP A 199 19.67 -11.27 -6.85
CA ASP A 199 20.04 -12.06 -8.02
C ASP A 199 19.23 -13.36 -8.06
N GLU A 200 18.92 -13.96 -6.91
CA GLU A 200 18.06 -15.13 -6.81
C GLU A 200 16.60 -14.83 -7.18
N LEU A 201 16.06 -13.70 -6.71
CA LEU A 201 14.72 -13.25 -7.11
C LEU A 201 14.67 -12.98 -8.62
N ARG A 202 15.70 -12.31 -9.17
CA ARG A 202 15.80 -12.12 -10.62
C ARG A 202 15.82 -13.44 -11.38
N ARG A 203 16.52 -14.44 -10.85
CA ARG A 203 16.56 -15.78 -11.44
C ARG A 203 15.19 -16.48 -11.37
N LEU A 204 14.48 -16.37 -10.25
CA LEU A 204 13.17 -17.01 -10.05
C LEU A 204 12.09 -16.39 -10.92
N VAL A 205 11.98 -15.05 -10.95
CA VAL A 205 10.99 -14.34 -11.76
C VAL A 205 11.22 -14.57 -13.26
N ARG A 206 12.49 -14.58 -13.72
CA ARG A 206 12.83 -14.94 -15.11
C ARG A 206 12.51 -16.38 -15.48
N LYS A 207 12.56 -17.33 -14.52
CA LYS A 207 12.30 -18.76 -14.77
C LYS A 207 10.82 -19.14 -14.71
N SER A 208 9.96 -18.36 -14.06
CA SER A 208 8.64 -18.83 -13.62
C SER A 208 7.49 -18.62 -14.62
N ALA A 209 7.77 -18.33 -15.89
CA ALA A 209 6.75 -18.24 -16.95
C ALA A 209 5.56 -17.30 -16.63
N PHE A 210 5.75 -16.33 -15.73
CA PHE A 210 4.76 -15.28 -15.46
C PHE A 210 4.58 -14.34 -16.65
N PHE A 211 5.47 -14.41 -17.63
CA PHE A 211 5.51 -13.55 -18.81
C PHE A 211 5.27 -14.35 -20.08
N HIS A 212 3.99 -14.53 -20.41
CA HIS A 212 3.51 -14.75 -21.78
C HIS A 212 2.34 -13.79 -22.04
#